data_AF-A0A830BLX4-F1
#
_entry.id   AF-A0A830BLX4-F1
#
_cell.length_a   1.000
_cell.length_b   1.000
_cell.length_c   1.000
_cell.angle_alpha   90.00
_cell.angle_beta   90.00
_cell.angle_gamma   90.00
#
_symmetry.space_group_name_H-M   'P 1'
#
loop_
_entity.id
_entity.type
_entity.pdbx_description
1 polymer ?
#
loop_
_entity_poly.entity_id
_entity_poly.type
_entity_poly.pdbx_seq_one_letter_code
_entity_poly.pdbx_strand_id
1 'polypeptide(L)' 'MDYMLRKGQGCWSEIARNAGLQRCGKSCRLRWINYLRPDLKRGAFSSQEEELILHLHSILGNR' A
#
# COMPACT_ATOMS: atom_id res chain seq x y z
N MET A 1 -12.88 4.01 6.14
CA MET A 1 -11.57 4.67 5.99
C MET A 1 -10.97 5.01 7.36
N ASP A 2 -11.76 5.60 8.26
CA ASP A 2 -11.33 6.01 9.60
C ASP A 2 -10.74 4.87 10.47
N TYR A 3 -11.28 3.65 10.35
CA TYR A 3 -10.78 2.46 11.05
C TYR A 3 -9.33 2.10 10.68
N MET A 4 -8.94 2.21 9.41
CA MET A 4 -7.58 1.91 8.92
C MET A 4 -6.55 2.92 9.44
N LEU A 5 -6.94 4.20 9.47
CA LEU A 5 -6.10 5.30 9.95
C LEU A 5 -5.91 5.24 11.47
N ARG A 6 -6.93 4.77 12.22
CA ARG A 6 -6.93 4.72 13.69
C ARG A 6 -6.41 3.42 14.30
N LYS A 7 -6.63 2.27 13.66
CA LYS A 7 -6.30 0.92 14.23
C LYS A 7 -5.04 0.28 13.64
N GLY A 8 -4.38 0.96 12.70
CA GLY A 8 -3.01 0.65 12.29
C GLY A 8 -2.88 -0.45 11.23
N GLN A 9 -1.77 -0.35 10.49
CA GLN A 9 -1.30 -1.34 9.53
C GLN A 9 -0.73 -2.55 10.29
N GLY A 10 -1.50 -3.62 10.47
CA GLY A 10 -0.99 -4.81 11.15
C GLY A 10 -1.99 -5.97 11.19
N CYS A 11 -3.24 -5.70 11.53
CA CYS A 11 -4.27 -6.73 11.70
C CYS A 11 -5.29 -6.74 10.55
N TRP A 12 -4.84 -6.96 9.31
CA TRP A 12 -5.70 -6.89 8.13
C TRP A 12 -6.89 -7.87 8.15
N SER A 13 -6.73 -9.03 8.78
CA SER A 13 -7.82 -10.00 8.96
C SER A 13 -8.89 -9.48 9.92
N GLU A 14 -8.47 -8.79 10.99
CA GLU A 14 -9.39 -8.14 11.92
C GLU A 14 -10.07 -6.93 11.27
N ILE A 15 -9.34 -6.17 10.45
CA ILE A 15 -9.93 -5.08 9.67
C ILE A 15 -11.02 -5.62 8.73
N ALA A 16 -10.76 -6.73 8.03
CA ALA A 16 -11.76 -7.33 7.16
C ALA A 16 -13.02 -7.72 7.95
N ARG A 17 -12.85 -8.39 9.09
CA ARG A 17 -13.94 -8.79 9.99
C ARG A 17 -14.73 -7.58 10.52
N ASN A 18 -14.03 -6.60 11.07
CA ASN A 18 -14.64 -5.45 11.75
C ASN A 18 -15.28 -4.45 10.77
N ALA A 19 -14.84 -4.44 9.51
CA ALA A 19 -15.48 -3.68 8.44
C ALA A 19 -16.62 -4.44 7.74
N GLY A 20 -16.97 -5.65 8.20
CA GLY A 20 -18.01 -6.48 7.57
C GLY A 20 -17.65 -6.96 6.16
N LEU A 21 -16.37 -6.95 5.79
CA LEU A 21 -15.91 -7.31 4.46
C LEU A 21 -15.76 -8.83 4.35
N GLN A 22 -16.40 -9.42 3.34
CA GLN A 22 -16.21 -10.83 2.95
C GLN A 22 -14.90 -10.99 2.15
N ARG A 23 -13.77 -10.58 2.73
CA ARG A 23 -12.43 -10.57 2.10
C ARG A 23 -11.39 -11.07 3.09
N CYS A 24 -10.29 -11.63 2.59
CA CYS A 24 -9.16 -12.00 3.44
C CYS A 24 -8.27 -10.79 3.76
N GLY A 25 -7.54 -10.84 4.87
CA GLY A 25 -6.64 -9.75 5.28
C GLY A 25 -5.61 -9.38 4.20
N LYS A 26 -5.09 -10.36 3.45
CA LYS A 26 -4.17 -10.09 2.32
C LYS A 26 -4.80 -9.18 1.26
N SER A 27 -6.06 -9.39 0.92
CA SER A 27 -6.79 -8.56 -0.03
C SER A 27 -7.00 -7.14 0.50
N CYS A 28 -7.37 -7.01 1.79
CA CYS A 28 -7.49 -5.71 2.44
C CYS A 28 -6.15 -4.95 2.47
N ARG A 29 -5.04 -5.63 2.76
CA ARG A 29 -3.69 -5.06 2.70
C ARG A 29 -3.36 -4.53 1.31
N LEU A 30 -3.53 -5.35 0.28
CA LEU A 30 -3.26 -4.95 -1.10
C LEU A 30 -4.14 -3.77 -1.53
N ARG A 31 -5.43 -3.80 -1.18
CA ARG A 31 -6.34 -2.70 -1.50
C ARG A 31 -5.91 -1.40 -0.84
N TRP A 32 -5.47 -1.46 0.42
CA TRP A 32 -4.96 -0.27 1.10
C TRP A 32 -3.72 0.28 0.44
N ILE A 33 -2.67 -0.54 0.29
CA ILE A 33 -1.37 -0.13 -0.24
C ILE A 33 -1.50 0.43 -1.67
N ASN A 34 -2.31 -0.22 -2.51
CA ASN A 34 -2.39 0.14 -3.93
C ASN A 34 -3.47 1.17 -4.26
N TYR A 35 -4.43 1.43 -3.36
CA TYR A 35 -5.59 2.26 -3.73
C TYR A 35 -6.17 3.16 -2.64
N LEU A 36 -6.02 2.88 -1.35
CA LEU A 36 -6.74 3.65 -0.31
C LEU A 36 -5.81 4.47 0.58
N ARG A 37 -4.51 4.18 0.56
CA ARG A 37 -3.48 4.91 1.31
C ARG A 37 -3.46 6.40 0.88
N PRO A 38 -3.69 7.36 1.78
CA PRO A 38 -3.83 8.78 1.41
C PRO A 38 -2.59 9.41 0.78
N ASP A 39 -1.41 8.98 1.21
CA ASP A 39 -0.11 9.42 0.72
C ASP A 39 0.36 8.66 -0.53
N LEU A 40 -0.49 7.81 -1.12
CA LEU A 40 -0.20 7.16 -2.39
C LEU A 40 -0.29 8.18 -3.53
N LYS A 41 0.87 8.58 -4.06
CA LYS A 41 0.95 9.36 -5.30
C LYS A 41 0.40 8.54 -6.47
N ARG A 42 -0.42 9.17 -7.31
CA ARG A 42 -0.99 8.59 -8.53
C ARG A 42 -0.54 9.40 -9.73
N GLY A 43 -0.32 8.70 -10.84
CA GLY A 43 0.14 9.32 -12.09
C GLY A 43 1.52 8.78 -12.48
N ALA A 44 2.10 9.41 -13.49
CA ALA A 44 3.46 9.12 -13.92
C ALA A 44 4.47 9.57 -12.85
N PHE A 45 5.62 8.89 -12.81
CA PHE A 45 6.76 9.33 -12.02
C PHE A 45 7.33 10.62 -12.60
N SER A 46 7.92 11.47 -11.75
CA SER A 46 8.77 12.54 -12.25
C SER A 46 10.10 11.97 -12.78
N SER A 47 10.80 12.72 -13.63
CA SER A 47 12.10 12.28 -14.14
C SER A 47 13.11 11.97 -13.03
N GLN A 48 13.06 12.72 -11.91
CA GLN A 48 13.90 12.45 -10.74
C GLN A 48 13.49 11.16 -10.01
N GLU A 49 12.18 10.87 -9.91
CA GLU A 49 11.69 9.62 -9.33
C GLU A 49 12.09 8.42 -10.20
N GLU A 50 12.00 8.54 -11.51
CA GLU A 50 12.45 7.50 -12.46
C GLU A 50 13.95 7.22 -12.34
N GLU A 51 14.78 8.25 -12.33
CA GLU A 51 16.22 8.11 -12.15
C GLU A 51 16.56 7.42 -10.83
N LEU A 52 15.89 7.83 -9.74
CA LEU A 52 16.10 7.23 -8.43
C LEU A 52 15.68 5.74 -8.41
N ILE A 53 14.56 5.41 -9.05
CA ILE A 53 14.09 4.02 -9.17
C ILE A 53 15.15 3.17 -9.89
N LEU A 54 15.66 3.65 -11.04
CA LEU A 54 16.68 2.93 -11.81
C LEU A 54 17.99 2.79 -11.03
N HIS A 55 18.42 3.86 -10.36
CA HIS A 55 19.63 3.85 -9.54
C HIS A 55 19.53 2.83 -8.41
N LEU A 56 18.46 2.87 -7.62
CA LEU A 56 18.24 1.93 -6.53
C LEU A 56 18.10 0.50 -7.04
N HIS A 57 17.43 0.29 -8.18
CA HIS A 57 17.32 -1.02 -8.81
C HIS A 57 18.68 -1.57 -9.22
N SER A 58 19.57 -0.75 -9.79
CA SER A 58 20.92 -1.18 -10.16
C SER A 58 21.76 -1.65 -8.96
N ILE A 59 21.52 -1.08 -7.77
CA ILE A 59 22.26 -1.42 -6.55
C ILE A 59 21.65 -2.63 -5.84
N LEU A 60 20.32 -2.71 -5.76
CA LEU A 60 19.61 -3.67 -4.92
C LEU A 60 19.04 -4.87 -5.69
N GLY A 61 18.86 -4.73 -7.00
CA GLY A 61 18.20 -5.71 -7.86
C GLY A 61 16.71 -5.88 -7.57
N ASN A 62 16.13 -6.93 -8.14
CA ASN A 62 14.76 -7.35 -7.86
C ASN A 62 14.72 -8.18 -6.56
N ARG A 63 14.62 -7.51 -5.42
CA ARG A 63 14.30 -8.13 -4.12
C ARG A 63 12.87 -7.83 -3.69
#